data_AF-A0A946FVL1-F1
#
_entry.id   AF-A0A946FVL1-F1
#
_cell.length_a   1.000
_cell.length_b   1.000
_cell.length_c   1.000
_cell.angle_alpha   90.00
_cell.angle_beta   90.00
_cell.angle_gamma   90.00
#
_symmetry.space_group_name_H-M   'P 1'
#
loop_
_entity.id
_entity.type
_entity.pdbx_description
1 polymer ?
#
loop_
_entity_poly.entity_id
_entity_poly.type
_entity_poly.pdbx_seq_one_letter_code
_entity_poly.pdbx_strand_id
1 'polypeptide(L)'
;MIFDGHAHLFHPKVILNVKKRIKMVEKIGLKTKGVDNRIGVKPLEDALKKSGIDGCLILPTAGVHEVGKVNDLFYKTIEKSEFLYTAGTLHPGHLNNKKELEKFVSRNIKAIKLCSFSQKFVLNGPETFDLFDLIQEFNISQGASFFVVLDTLYGADLFFGSHPDHNTTPKLLGDLVKSFPAINFIAAHMGGLAAPFREISSNLTPADNLFFDTSNAAHVLEEKEFIYLLK
;
A
#
# COMPACT_ATOMS: atom_id res chain seq x y z
N MET A 1 16.46 1.58 -15.99
CA MET A 1 15.08 2.00 -15.70
C MET A 1 14.74 1.54 -14.28
N ILE A 2 14.48 2.47 -13.36
CA ILE A 2 14.17 2.23 -11.94
C ILE A 2 12.84 2.90 -11.63
N PHE A 3 11.89 2.15 -11.07
CA PHE A 3 10.60 2.68 -10.62
C PHE A 3 10.51 2.61 -9.09
N ASP A 4 10.11 3.72 -8.46
CA ASP A 4 9.72 3.72 -7.06
C ASP A 4 8.27 3.26 -6.94
N GLY A 5 8.06 2.00 -6.54
CA GLY A 5 6.73 1.41 -6.41
C GLY A 5 5.93 1.84 -5.17
N HIS A 6 6.50 2.65 -4.27
CA HIS A 6 5.88 2.94 -2.98
C HIS A 6 6.16 4.37 -2.52
N ALA A 7 5.36 5.32 -3.01
CA ALA A 7 5.38 6.69 -2.51
C ALA A 7 4.02 7.15 -1.97
N HIS A 8 4.07 8.16 -1.12
CA HIS A 8 2.90 8.76 -0.50
C HIS A 8 2.90 10.28 -0.68
N LEU A 9 1.73 10.84 -0.99
CA LEU A 9 1.46 12.27 -0.89
C LEU A 9 0.55 12.51 0.32
N PHE A 10 1.14 12.98 1.42
CA PHE A 10 0.41 13.22 2.65
C PHE A 10 -0.10 14.66 2.77
N HIS A 11 -1.32 14.80 3.29
CA HIS A 11 -1.80 16.09 3.75
C HIS A 11 -0.94 16.57 4.95
N PRO A 12 -0.59 17.86 5.07
CA PRO A 12 0.25 18.37 6.17
C PRO A 12 -0.21 17.96 7.59
N LYS A 13 -1.52 17.84 7.80
CA LYS A 13 -2.10 17.32 9.06
C LYS A 13 -1.60 15.93 9.44
N VAL A 14 -1.41 15.01 8.48
CA VAL A 14 -0.89 13.66 8.74
C VAL A 14 0.54 13.77 9.26
N ILE A 15 1.36 14.61 8.62
CA ILE A 15 2.75 14.84 9.01
C ILE A 15 2.84 15.43 10.43
N LEU A 16 1.98 16.40 10.76
CA LEU A 16 1.90 16.96 12.12
C LEU A 16 1.53 15.88 13.15
N ASN A 17 0.61 14.97 12.82
CA ASN A 17 0.21 13.89 13.72
C ASN A 17 1.33 12.86 13.90
N VAL A 18 2.05 12.51 12.83
CA VAL A 18 3.20 11.59 12.90
C VAL A 18 4.34 12.20 13.73
N LYS A 19 4.65 13.49 13.56
CA LYS A 19 5.67 14.20 14.35
C LYS A 19 5.41 14.15 15.87
N LYS A 20 4.14 14.07 16.30
CA LYS A 20 3.77 13.95 17.72
C LYS A 20 4.02 12.56 18.32
N ARG A 21 4.23 11.53 17.49
CA ARG A 21 4.42 10.14 17.91
C ARG A 21 5.91 9.79 17.98
N ILE A 22 6.63 10.42 18.90
CA ILE A 22 8.11 10.39 18.98
C ILE A 22 8.64 8.95 19.05
N LYS A 23 8.13 8.12 19.98
CA LYS A 23 8.58 6.73 20.15
C LYS A 23 8.48 5.90 18.88
N MET A 24 7.41 6.09 18.11
CA MET A 24 7.20 5.41 16.84
C MET A 24 8.20 5.94 15.80
N VAL A 25 8.32 7.26 15.65
CA VAL A 25 9.29 7.90 14.73
C VAL A 25 10.71 7.38 14.96
N GLU A 26 11.14 7.28 16.22
CA GLU A 26 12.43 6.72 16.60
C GLU A 26 12.53 5.23 16.26
N LYS A 27 11.52 4.44 16.63
CA LYS A 27 11.51 2.99 16.42
C LYS A 27 11.62 2.60 14.94
N ILE A 28 10.92 3.29 14.04
CA ILE A 28 10.95 3.02 12.60
C ILE A 28 11.92 3.92 11.82
N GLY A 29 12.78 4.68 12.53
CA GLY A 29 13.85 5.47 11.90
C GLY A 29 13.37 6.57 10.94
N LEU A 30 12.16 7.12 11.15
CA LEU A 30 11.59 8.10 10.22
C LEU A 30 12.40 9.40 10.21
N LYS A 31 12.89 9.78 9.03
CA LYS A 31 13.56 11.06 8.81
C LYS A 31 12.54 12.19 8.73
N THR A 32 12.19 12.77 9.88
CA THR A 32 11.17 13.84 10.00
C THR A 32 11.73 15.26 9.85
N LYS A 33 13.05 15.44 9.97
CA LYS A 33 13.71 16.75 9.79
C LYS A 33 13.49 17.28 8.37
N GLY A 34 13.06 18.53 8.25
CA GLY A 34 12.82 19.19 6.95
C GLY A 34 11.70 18.58 6.12
N VAL A 35 10.80 17.77 6.70
CA VAL A 35 9.70 17.13 5.97
C VAL A 35 8.75 18.14 5.33
N ASP A 36 8.58 19.33 5.92
CA ASP A 36 7.67 20.36 5.40
C ASP A 36 8.11 20.89 4.02
N ASN A 37 9.42 20.82 3.73
CA ASN A 37 10.00 21.18 2.43
C ASN A 37 9.89 20.05 1.38
N ARG A 38 9.37 18.88 1.76
CA ARG A 38 9.27 17.67 0.93
C ARG A 38 7.83 17.25 0.67
N ILE A 39 6.86 18.14 0.91
CA ILE A 39 5.44 17.86 0.73
C ILE A 39 4.99 18.30 -0.66
N GLY A 40 4.29 17.42 -1.36
CA GLY A 40 3.62 17.72 -2.61
C GLY A 40 4.35 17.17 -3.83
N VAL A 41 3.71 17.34 -4.99
CA VAL A 41 4.14 16.76 -6.27
C VAL A 41 5.53 17.25 -6.67
N LYS A 42 5.76 18.57 -6.69
CA LYS A 42 7.02 19.12 -7.17
C LYS A 42 8.24 18.66 -6.36
N PRO A 43 8.25 18.74 -5.01
CA PRO A 43 9.37 18.21 -4.22
C PRO A 43 9.60 16.70 -4.41
N LEU A 44 8.53 15.92 -4.62
CA LEU A 44 8.64 14.49 -4.92
C LEU A 44 9.31 14.27 -6.28
N GLU A 45 8.84 14.90 -7.35
CA GLU A 45 9.44 14.77 -8.69
C GLU A 45 10.90 15.22 -8.72
N ASP A 46 11.22 16.34 -8.08
CA ASP A 46 12.60 16.86 -8.02
C ASP A 46 13.52 15.86 -7.29
N ALA A 47 13.04 15.21 -6.23
CA ALA A 47 13.79 14.18 -5.50
C ALA A 47 13.98 12.90 -6.32
N LEU A 48 12.94 12.45 -7.04
CA LEU A 48 12.99 11.27 -7.89
C LEU A 48 13.99 11.46 -9.04
N LYS A 49 13.90 12.60 -9.76
CA LYS A 49 14.83 12.96 -10.84
C LYS A 49 16.27 13.02 -10.37
N LYS A 50 16.51 13.68 -9.22
CA LYS A 50 17.85 13.78 -8.63
C LYS A 50 18.43 12.40 -8.25
N SER A 51 17.57 11.42 -7.97
CA SER A 51 17.96 10.06 -7.59
C SER A 51 18.07 9.10 -8.77
N GLY A 52 17.88 9.58 -10.01
CA GLY A 52 17.92 8.73 -11.21
C GLY A 52 16.79 7.70 -11.28
N ILE A 53 15.67 7.98 -10.62
CA ILE A 53 14.43 7.19 -10.74
C ILE A 53 13.75 7.62 -12.05
N ASP A 54 12.97 6.74 -12.67
CA ASP A 54 12.30 6.96 -13.98
C ASP A 54 10.77 7.06 -13.85
N GLY A 55 10.20 6.63 -12.74
CA GLY A 55 8.78 6.78 -12.45
C GLY A 55 8.44 6.39 -11.02
N CYS A 56 7.25 6.75 -10.57
CA CYS A 56 6.85 6.53 -9.18
C CYS A 56 5.36 6.23 -9.03
N LEU A 57 5.01 5.22 -8.25
CA LEU A 57 3.63 4.85 -7.93
C LEU A 57 3.21 5.46 -6.58
N ILE A 58 2.18 6.30 -6.62
CA ILE A 58 1.59 6.92 -5.45
C ILE A 58 0.48 6.02 -4.89
N LEU A 59 0.49 5.83 -3.58
CA LEU A 59 -0.37 4.87 -2.87
C LEU A 59 -1.36 5.57 -1.93
N PRO A 60 -2.47 6.14 -2.43
CA PRO A 60 -3.48 6.77 -1.59
C PRO A 60 -4.24 5.75 -0.73
N THR A 61 -4.76 6.20 0.41
CA THR A 61 -5.76 5.46 1.20
C THR A 61 -6.92 6.39 1.54
N ALA A 62 -8.12 5.85 1.68
CA ALA A 62 -9.31 6.63 2.03
C ALA A 62 -10.18 5.91 3.06
N GLY A 63 -10.84 6.69 3.92
CA GLY A 63 -11.94 6.17 4.74
C GLY A 63 -13.18 5.89 3.87
N VAL A 64 -14.11 5.09 4.41
CA VAL A 64 -15.35 4.63 3.75
C VAL A 64 -16.04 5.68 2.86
N HIS A 65 -16.23 6.90 3.36
CA HIS A 65 -17.00 7.94 2.66
C HIS A 65 -16.15 8.79 1.69
N GLU A 66 -14.83 8.65 1.71
CA GLU A 66 -13.91 9.51 0.95
C GLU A 66 -13.31 8.80 -0.28
N VAL A 67 -13.57 7.50 -0.49
CA VAL A 67 -12.96 6.67 -1.55
C VAL A 67 -12.99 7.37 -2.92
N GLY A 68 -14.17 7.67 -3.45
CA GLY A 68 -14.30 8.30 -4.78
C GLY A 68 -13.65 9.68 -4.86
N LYS A 69 -13.78 10.50 -3.81
CA LYS A 69 -13.17 11.84 -3.75
C LYS A 69 -11.64 11.78 -3.74
N VAL A 70 -11.06 10.84 -3.00
CA VAL A 70 -9.61 10.62 -2.97
C VAL A 70 -9.13 10.10 -4.30
N ASN A 71 -9.80 9.11 -4.90
CA ASN A 71 -9.44 8.59 -6.22
C ASN A 71 -9.45 9.68 -7.30
N ASP A 72 -10.52 10.48 -7.36
CA ASP A 72 -10.64 11.58 -8.33
C ASP A 72 -9.56 12.66 -8.11
N LEU A 73 -9.22 12.96 -6.85
CA LEU A 73 -8.15 13.90 -6.52
C LEU A 73 -6.77 13.40 -6.98
N PHE A 74 -6.42 12.14 -6.68
CA PHE A 74 -5.10 11.60 -7.03
C PHE A 74 -4.96 11.41 -8.54
N TYR A 75 -6.02 10.98 -9.21
CA TYR A 75 -6.06 10.92 -10.68
C TYR A 75 -5.78 12.31 -11.29
N LYS A 76 -6.51 13.34 -10.88
CA LYS A 76 -6.26 14.73 -11.33
C LYS A 76 -4.86 15.25 -10.97
N THR A 77 -4.29 14.76 -9.87
CA THR A 77 -2.94 15.14 -9.42
C THR A 77 -1.89 14.60 -10.38
N ILE A 78 -2.03 13.35 -10.82
CA ILE A 78 -1.06 12.71 -11.73
C ILE A 78 -1.26 13.06 -13.20
N GLU A 79 -2.43 13.53 -13.63
CA GLU A 79 -2.67 13.96 -15.03
C GLU A 79 -1.71 15.05 -15.51
N LYS A 80 -1.09 15.78 -14.58
CA LYS A 80 -0.14 16.86 -14.88
C LYS A 80 1.32 16.40 -14.84
N SER A 81 1.57 15.13 -14.57
CA SER A 81 2.89 14.55 -14.43
C SER A 81 3.11 13.50 -15.52
N GLU A 82 4.28 13.54 -16.15
CA GLU A 82 4.74 12.48 -17.06
C GLU A 82 5.47 11.36 -16.33
N PHE A 83 5.54 11.44 -15.00
CA PHE A 83 6.48 10.67 -14.17
C PHE A 83 5.79 9.94 -13.01
N LEU A 84 4.67 10.49 -12.55
CA LEU A 84 3.90 9.95 -11.43
C LEU A 84 2.73 9.11 -11.93
N TYR A 85 2.58 7.95 -11.32
CA TYR A 85 1.44 7.06 -11.45
C TYR A 85 0.69 7.06 -10.13
N THR A 86 -0.58 6.67 -10.15
CA THR A 86 -1.35 6.50 -8.92
C THR A 86 -2.01 5.13 -8.89
N ALA A 87 -2.00 4.52 -7.71
CA ALA A 87 -2.99 3.52 -7.38
C ALA A 87 -4.34 4.20 -7.13
N GLY A 88 -5.41 3.45 -7.35
CA GLY A 88 -6.69 3.74 -6.73
C GLY A 88 -6.73 3.19 -5.30
N THR A 89 -7.69 3.62 -4.50
CA THR A 89 -8.00 3.00 -3.22
C THR A 89 -9.47 2.57 -3.21
N LEU A 90 -9.77 1.53 -2.44
CA LEU A 90 -11.11 1.02 -2.19
C LEU A 90 -11.28 0.86 -0.67
N HIS A 91 -12.48 0.50 -0.22
CA HIS A 91 -12.71 0.20 1.19
C HIS A 91 -13.81 -0.86 1.33
N PRO A 92 -13.67 -1.89 2.19
CA PRO A 92 -14.70 -2.93 2.36
C PRO A 92 -16.13 -2.39 2.56
N GLY A 93 -16.32 -1.47 3.51
CA GLY A 93 -17.61 -0.79 3.72
C GLY A 93 -18.03 0.29 2.69
N HIS A 94 -17.30 0.50 1.59
CA HIS A 94 -17.70 1.49 0.57
C HIS A 94 -18.71 0.91 -0.43
N LEU A 95 -19.95 1.41 -0.39
CA LEU A 95 -21.06 0.89 -1.18
C LEU A 95 -20.83 0.89 -2.71
N ASN A 96 -19.96 1.76 -3.22
CA ASN A 96 -19.77 1.95 -4.67
C ASN A 96 -18.40 1.45 -5.19
N ASN A 97 -17.78 0.46 -4.53
CA ASN A 97 -16.48 -0.09 -4.99
C ASN A 97 -16.52 -0.55 -6.46
N LYS A 98 -17.62 -1.16 -6.91
CA LYS A 98 -17.79 -1.58 -8.31
C LYS A 98 -17.65 -0.41 -9.29
N LYS A 99 -18.29 0.72 -8.98
CA LYS A 99 -18.22 1.94 -9.79
C LYS A 99 -16.80 2.52 -9.81
N GLU A 100 -16.08 2.42 -8.70
CA GLU A 100 -14.67 2.85 -8.64
C GLU A 100 -13.77 1.93 -9.49
N LEU A 101 -13.99 0.62 -9.48
CA LEU A 101 -13.29 -0.31 -10.37
C LEU A 101 -13.59 -0.03 -11.85
N GLU A 102 -14.84 0.26 -12.23
CA GLU A 102 -15.20 0.68 -13.59
C GLU A 102 -14.44 1.96 -14.00
N LYS A 103 -14.33 2.94 -13.08
CA LYS A 103 -13.49 4.13 -13.30
C LYS A 103 -12.03 3.75 -13.49
N PHE A 104 -11.50 2.83 -12.68
CA PHE A 104 -10.11 2.39 -12.79
C PHE A 104 -9.82 1.76 -14.15
N VAL A 105 -10.73 0.92 -14.68
CA VAL A 105 -10.63 0.40 -16.06
C VAL A 105 -10.58 1.57 -17.06
N SER A 106 -11.53 2.50 -16.99
CA SER A 106 -11.61 3.61 -17.96
C SER A 106 -10.40 4.56 -17.92
N ARG A 107 -9.75 4.68 -16.75
CA ARG A 107 -8.57 5.53 -16.51
C ARG A 107 -7.25 4.76 -16.61
N ASN A 108 -7.29 3.46 -16.94
CA ASN A 108 -6.13 2.57 -16.96
C ASN A 108 -5.33 2.55 -15.64
N ILE A 109 -6.03 2.64 -14.50
CA ILE A 109 -5.44 2.50 -13.17
C ILE A 109 -5.45 1.01 -12.82
N LYS A 110 -4.28 0.41 -12.61
CA LYS A 110 -4.16 -1.03 -12.32
C LYS A 110 -3.87 -1.35 -10.85
N ALA A 111 -3.17 -0.45 -10.16
CA ALA A 111 -2.83 -0.65 -8.77
C ALA A 111 -3.99 -0.26 -7.85
N ILE A 112 -4.26 -1.08 -6.84
CA ILE A 112 -5.22 -0.80 -5.76
C ILE A 112 -4.44 -0.79 -4.45
N LYS A 113 -4.48 0.32 -3.73
CA LYS A 113 -3.84 0.47 -2.42
C LYS A 113 -4.85 0.26 -1.31
N LEU A 114 -4.50 -0.66 -0.39
CA LEU A 114 -5.22 -0.89 0.85
C LEU A 114 -4.28 -0.84 2.08
N CYS A 115 -4.80 -0.36 3.20
CA CYS A 115 -4.14 -0.32 4.49
C CYS A 115 -5.20 -0.46 5.60
N SER A 116 -5.37 -1.68 6.12
CA SER A 116 -6.39 -2.01 7.13
C SER A 116 -6.34 -1.10 8.36
N PHE A 117 -5.13 -0.77 8.82
CA PHE A 117 -4.92 0.16 9.94
C PHE A 117 -5.45 1.56 9.62
N SER A 118 -4.97 2.19 8.54
CA SER A 118 -5.31 3.57 8.19
C SER A 118 -6.80 3.70 7.88
N GLN A 119 -7.35 2.70 7.18
CA GLN A 119 -8.72 2.69 6.70
C GLN A 119 -9.72 2.13 7.73
N LYS A 120 -9.22 1.41 8.75
CA LYS A 120 -9.98 0.84 9.87
C LYS A 120 -10.96 -0.26 9.46
N PHE A 121 -10.45 -1.31 8.82
CA PHE A 121 -11.22 -2.50 8.49
C PHE A 121 -10.51 -3.77 8.93
N VAL A 122 -11.28 -4.85 9.08
CA VAL A 122 -10.79 -6.19 9.47
C VAL A 122 -10.42 -6.98 8.21
N LEU A 123 -9.16 -7.40 8.09
CA LEU A 123 -8.63 -7.94 6.84
C LEU A 123 -9.23 -9.30 6.46
N ASN A 124 -9.55 -10.14 7.44
CA ASN A 124 -10.23 -11.43 7.27
C ASN A 124 -11.74 -11.37 7.54
N GLY A 125 -12.34 -10.18 7.46
CA GLY A 125 -13.77 -9.99 7.60
C GLY A 125 -14.52 -10.29 6.30
N PRO A 126 -15.83 -10.63 6.38
CA PRO A 126 -16.65 -10.94 5.21
C PRO A 126 -16.69 -9.79 4.19
N GLU A 127 -16.86 -8.55 4.63
CA GLU A 127 -16.87 -7.38 3.74
C GLU A 127 -15.56 -7.21 2.96
N THR A 128 -14.44 -7.63 3.54
CA THR A 128 -13.14 -7.57 2.89
C THR A 128 -13.02 -8.68 1.84
N PHE A 129 -13.54 -9.88 2.12
CA PHE A 129 -13.60 -10.96 1.14
C PHE A 129 -14.52 -10.59 -0.03
N ASP A 130 -15.69 -10.01 0.24
CA ASP A 130 -16.60 -9.51 -0.81
C ASP A 130 -15.89 -8.49 -1.72
N LEU A 131 -15.06 -7.60 -1.15
CA LEU A 131 -14.25 -6.66 -1.91
C LEU A 131 -13.23 -7.38 -2.81
N PHE A 132 -12.53 -8.39 -2.30
CA PHE A 132 -11.55 -9.14 -3.08
C PHE A 132 -12.21 -10.01 -4.16
N ASP A 133 -13.35 -10.64 -3.87
CA ASP A 133 -14.15 -11.35 -4.88
C ASP A 133 -14.53 -10.41 -6.03
N LEU A 134 -14.95 -9.19 -5.72
CA LEU A 134 -15.27 -8.19 -6.74
C LEU A 134 -14.03 -7.80 -7.58
N ILE A 135 -12.87 -7.60 -6.97
CA ILE A 135 -11.62 -7.30 -7.71
C ILE A 135 -11.25 -8.48 -8.63
N GLN A 136 -11.33 -9.71 -8.10
CA GLN A 136 -11.06 -10.94 -8.84
C GLN A 136 -12.05 -11.13 -10.00
N GLU A 137 -13.33 -10.86 -9.80
CA GLU A 137 -14.36 -10.90 -10.84
C GLU A 137 -14.01 -9.97 -12.00
N PHE A 138 -13.58 -8.73 -11.72
CA PHE A 138 -13.12 -7.81 -12.78
C PHE A 138 -11.91 -8.37 -13.53
N ASN A 139 -10.95 -8.97 -12.82
CA ASN A 139 -9.77 -9.54 -13.47
C ASN A 139 -10.13 -10.72 -14.38
N ILE A 140 -11.06 -11.58 -13.96
CA ILE A 140 -11.48 -12.76 -14.73
C ILE A 140 -12.42 -12.39 -15.88
N SER A 141 -13.48 -11.64 -15.59
CA SER A 141 -14.59 -11.42 -16.53
C SER A 141 -14.34 -10.29 -17.53
N GLN A 142 -13.64 -9.24 -17.10
CA GLN A 142 -13.38 -8.05 -17.93
C GLN A 142 -11.92 -8.01 -18.41
N GLY A 143 -11.10 -9.01 -18.07
CA GLY A 143 -9.67 -8.99 -18.35
C GLY A 143 -8.96 -7.82 -17.68
N ALA A 144 -9.54 -7.29 -16.57
CA ALA A 144 -8.84 -6.29 -15.79
C ALA A 144 -7.53 -6.91 -15.26
N SER A 145 -6.49 -6.09 -15.13
CA SER A 145 -5.20 -6.56 -14.59
C SER A 145 -4.93 -5.84 -13.28
N PHE A 146 -5.93 -5.81 -12.40
CA PHE A 146 -5.79 -5.15 -11.11
C PHE A 146 -4.85 -5.95 -10.22
N PHE A 147 -3.99 -5.23 -9.51
CA PHE A 147 -3.13 -5.78 -8.48
C PHE A 147 -3.26 -4.95 -7.20
N VAL A 148 -3.11 -5.60 -6.05
CA VAL A 148 -3.34 -4.99 -4.75
C VAL A 148 -2.03 -4.79 -4.02
N VAL A 149 -1.72 -3.54 -3.69
CA VAL A 149 -0.63 -3.20 -2.76
C VAL A 149 -1.21 -3.13 -1.36
N LEU A 150 -0.83 -4.06 -0.49
CA LEU A 150 -1.33 -4.15 0.88
C LEU A 150 -0.23 -3.77 1.87
N ASP A 151 -0.49 -2.75 2.69
CA ASP A 151 0.40 -2.42 3.81
C ASP A 151 0.39 -3.53 4.86
N THR A 152 1.46 -4.30 4.92
CA THR A 152 1.66 -5.35 5.93
C THR A 152 2.35 -4.75 7.14
N LEU A 153 1.55 -4.19 8.06
CA LEU A 153 2.04 -3.56 9.28
C LEU A 153 1.81 -4.49 10.47
N TYR A 154 2.88 -5.15 10.92
CA TYR A 154 2.81 -6.05 12.06
C TYR A 154 2.79 -5.25 13.36
N GLY A 155 1.77 -5.45 14.19
CA GLY A 155 1.60 -4.72 15.45
C GLY A 155 1.23 -3.24 15.25
N ALA A 156 0.39 -2.93 14.26
CA ALA A 156 -0.04 -1.55 14.01
C ALA A 156 -0.80 -0.95 15.21
N ASP A 157 -1.49 -1.79 15.99
CA ASP A 157 -2.11 -1.44 17.26
C ASP A 157 -1.07 -0.95 18.28
N LEU A 158 0.07 -1.63 18.37
CA LEU A 158 1.14 -1.29 19.30
C LEU A 158 1.89 -0.02 18.90
N PHE A 159 2.14 0.18 17.60
CA PHE A 159 2.98 1.28 17.11
C PHE A 159 2.21 2.53 16.70
N PHE A 160 0.98 2.35 16.22
CA PHE A 160 0.15 3.41 15.69
C PHE A 160 -1.16 3.62 16.47
N GLY A 161 -1.47 2.75 17.44
CA GLY A 161 -2.68 2.86 18.25
C GLY A 161 -3.94 2.52 17.47
N SER A 162 -3.83 1.62 16.47
CA SER A 162 -4.98 1.06 15.77
C SER A 162 -5.76 0.10 16.65
N HIS A 163 -6.97 -0.27 16.20
CA HIS A 163 -7.63 -1.45 16.76
C HIS A 163 -6.79 -2.71 16.42
N PRO A 164 -6.65 -3.69 17.32
CA PRO A 164 -5.91 -4.93 17.06
C PRO A 164 -6.40 -5.68 15.81
N ASP A 165 -7.72 -5.70 15.59
CA ASP A 165 -8.33 -6.37 14.42
C ASP A 165 -8.01 -5.70 13.08
N HIS A 166 -7.41 -4.50 13.10
CA HIS A 166 -6.99 -3.79 11.90
C HIS A 166 -5.51 -4.04 11.56
N ASN A 167 -4.84 -4.96 12.25
CA ASN A 167 -3.50 -5.39 11.89
C ASN A 167 -3.51 -6.20 10.59
N THR A 168 -2.52 -5.95 9.73
CA THR A 168 -2.22 -6.82 8.58
C THR A 168 -0.96 -7.60 8.91
N THR A 169 -1.11 -8.87 9.28
CA THR A 169 0.02 -9.76 9.55
C THR A 169 0.43 -10.53 8.29
N PRO A 170 1.69 -11.01 8.19
CA PRO A 170 2.11 -11.86 7.07
C PRO A 170 1.20 -13.08 6.87
N LYS A 171 0.69 -13.67 7.96
CA LYS A 171 -0.27 -14.77 7.90
C LYS A 171 -1.56 -14.37 7.19
N LEU A 172 -2.20 -13.28 7.62
CA LEU A 172 -3.48 -12.85 7.03
C LEU A 172 -3.32 -12.51 5.54
N LEU A 173 -2.22 -11.87 5.15
CA LEU A 173 -1.94 -11.64 3.74
C LEU A 173 -1.70 -12.95 2.98
N GLY A 174 -0.92 -13.88 3.53
CA GLY A 174 -0.70 -15.19 2.91
C GLY A 174 -1.99 -15.99 2.69
N ASP A 175 -2.95 -15.88 3.61
CA ASP A 175 -4.27 -16.49 3.46
C ASP A 175 -5.07 -15.84 2.31
N LEU A 176 -5.02 -14.50 2.17
CA LEU A 176 -5.64 -13.78 1.04
C LEU A 176 -5.04 -14.17 -0.31
N VAL A 177 -3.70 -14.21 -0.41
CA VAL A 177 -2.98 -14.59 -1.62
C VAL A 177 -3.45 -15.96 -2.13
N LYS A 178 -3.65 -16.93 -1.22
CA LYS A 178 -4.15 -18.27 -1.55
C LYS A 178 -5.62 -18.27 -1.95
N SER A 179 -6.42 -17.39 -1.37
CA SER A 179 -7.88 -17.35 -1.57
C SER A 179 -8.27 -16.65 -2.86
N PHE A 180 -7.43 -15.72 -3.35
CA PHE A 180 -7.72 -14.88 -4.53
C PHE A 180 -6.62 -15.01 -5.61
N PRO A 181 -6.49 -16.18 -6.26
CA PRO A 181 -5.39 -16.46 -7.19
C PRO A 181 -5.40 -15.59 -8.46
N ALA A 182 -6.53 -14.96 -8.81
CA ALA A 182 -6.61 -14.06 -9.97
C ALA A 182 -6.21 -12.61 -9.64
N ILE A 183 -5.73 -12.34 -8.42
CA ILE A 183 -5.22 -11.04 -8.00
C ILE A 183 -3.73 -11.17 -7.69
N ASN A 184 -2.92 -10.32 -8.32
CA ASN A 184 -1.54 -10.13 -7.91
C ASN A 184 -1.49 -9.25 -6.67
N PHE A 185 -0.75 -9.68 -5.65
CA PHE A 185 -0.55 -8.95 -4.41
C PHE A 185 0.88 -8.45 -4.32
N ILE A 186 1.04 -7.17 -3.98
CA ILE A 186 2.31 -6.60 -3.53
C ILE A 186 2.24 -6.48 -2.01
N ALA A 187 2.97 -7.36 -1.33
CA ALA A 187 3.18 -7.30 0.11
C ALA A 187 4.17 -6.17 0.42
N ALA A 188 3.65 -5.05 0.90
CA ALA A 188 4.50 -3.90 1.17
C ALA A 188 5.49 -4.17 2.32
N HIS A 189 6.63 -3.50 2.26
CA HIS A 189 7.69 -3.57 3.25
C HIS A 189 8.32 -4.95 3.39
N MET A 190 8.68 -5.55 2.26
CA MET A 190 9.20 -6.93 2.19
C MET A 190 8.28 -7.95 2.88
N GLY A 191 6.96 -7.69 2.85
CA GLY A 191 5.96 -8.55 3.46
C GLY A 191 5.75 -8.35 4.97
N GLY A 192 6.35 -7.34 5.60
CA GLY A 192 6.03 -7.02 7.00
C GLY A 192 6.87 -5.94 7.64
N LEU A 193 6.32 -4.73 7.81
CA LEU A 193 6.92 -3.72 8.67
C LEU A 193 6.88 -4.17 10.13
N ALA A 194 8.05 -4.24 10.76
CA ALA A 194 8.24 -4.68 12.15
C ALA A 194 7.78 -6.12 12.45
N ALA A 195 7.55 -6.94 11.42
CA ALA A 195 7.28 -8.36 11.58
C ALA A 195 8.59 -9.11 11.87
N PRO A 196 8.60 -10.13 12.75
CA PRO A 196 9.71 -11.05 12.84
C PRO A 196 9.94 -11.72 11.48
N PHE A 197 11.21 -11.87 11.04
CA PHE A 197 11.53 -12.53 9.77
C PHE A 197 10.91 -13.92 9.62
N ARG A 198 10.80 -14.69 10.71
CA ARG A 198 10.12 -16.00 10.71
C ARG A 198 8.64 -15.91 10.35
N GLU A 199 7.94 -14.86 10.80
CA GLU A 199 6.53 -14.63 10.47
C GLU A 199 6.38 -14.37 8.96
N ILE A 200 7.29 -13.59 8.37
CA ILE A 200 7.30 -13.32 6.93
C ILE A 200 7.59 -14.63 6.16
N SER A 201 8.75 -15.23 6.40
CA SER A 201 9.24 -16.39 5.63
C SER A 201 8.39 -17.65 5.78
N SER A 202 7.65 -17.82 6.89
CA SER A 202 6.80 -19.00 7.10
C SER A 202 5.40 -18.85 6.52
N ASN A 203 4.93 -17.62 6.31
CA ASN A 203 3.54 -17.36 5.90
C ASN A 203 3.41 -16.80 4.48
N LEU A 204 4.41 -16.07 4.01
CA LEU A 204 4.47 -15.49 2.66
C LEU A 204 5.43 -16.31 1.80
N THR A 205 5.03 -17.55 1.52
CA THR A 205 5.78 -18.46 0.64
C THR A 205 5.69 -18.00 -0.82
N PRO A 206 6.73 -18.21 -1.64
CA PRO A 206 6.71 -17.87 -3.05
C PRO A 206 5.45 -18.40 -3.76
N ALA A 207 4.80 -17.53 -4.53
CA ALA A 207 3.60 -17.82 -5.31
C ALA A 207 3.56 -16.92 -6.54
N ASP A 208 2.94 -17.39 -7.63
CA ASP A 208 2.91 -16.66 -8.91
C ASP A 208 2.22 -15.30 -8.81
N ASN A 209 1.33 -15.14 -7.83
CA ASN A 209 0.56 -13.93 -7.59
C ASN A 209 1.02 -13.13 -6.35
N LEU A 210 2.22 -13.40 -5.81
CA LEU A 210 2.78 -12.70 -4.66
C LEU A 210 4.11 -12.04 -4.99
N PHE A 211 4.18 -10.74 -4.75
CA PHE A 211 5.33 -9.89 -4.99
C PHE A 211 5.62 -9.06 -3.75
N PHE A 212 6.87 -8.67 -3.52
CA PHE A 212 7.24 -7.77 -2.43
C PHE A 212 7.75 -6.44 -2.99
N ASP A 213 7.42 -5.34 -2.31
CA ASP A 213 8.19 -4.10 -2.50
C ASP A 213 9.36 -4.03 -1.51
N THR A 214 10.36 -3.21 -1.84
CA THR A 214 11.56 -3.03 -1.02
C THR A 214 11.46 -1.82 -0.07
N SER A 215 10.26 -1.24 0.09
CA SER A 215 10.07 -0.02 0.89
C SER A 215 10.38 -0.29 2.35
N ASN A 216 11.28 0.47 2.97
CA ASN A 216 11.76 0.24 4.34
C ASN A 216 12.48 -1.10 4.58
N ALA A 217 12.92 -1.83 3.55
CA ALA A 217 13.63 -3.11 3.71
C ALA A 217 14.78 -3.07 4.74
N ALA A 218 15.62 -2.03 4.68
CA ALA A 218 16.74 -1.84 5.60
C ALA A 218 16.32 -1.56 7.07
N HIS A 219 15.05 -1.25 7.32
CA HIS A 219 14.50 -1.09 8.67
C HIS A 219 13.86 -2.38 9.21
N VAL A 220 13.56 -3.34 8.34
CA VAL A 220 12.79 -4.54 8.70
C VAL A 220 13.63 -5.82 8.71
N LEU A 221 14.74 -5.86 7.97
CA LEU A 221 15.50 -7.08 7.73
C LEU A 221 17.00 -6.87 7.90
N GLU A 222 17.69 -7.89 8.39
CA GLU A 222 19.13 -8.03 8.19
C GLU A 222 19.43 -8.33 6.71
N GLU A 223 20.66 -8.04 6.25
CA GLU A 223 21.07 -8.26 4.86
C GLU A 223 20.84 -9.71 4.40
N LYS A 224 21.16 -10.70 5.25
CA LYS A 224 20.97 -12.13 4.95
C LYS A 224 19.49 -12.50 4.78
N GLU A 225 18.61 -11.84 5.54
CA GLU A 225 17.16 -12.07 5.49
C GLU A 225 16.57 -11.42 4.25
N PHE A 226 17.03 -10.21 3.91
CA PHE A 226 16.68 -9.54 2.66
C PHE A 226 17.06 -10.40 1.45
N ILE A 227 18.31 -10.89 1.38
CA ILE A 227 18.79 -11.78 0.31
C ILE A 227 17.98 -13.09 0.26
N TYR A 228 17.57 -13.62 1.42
CA TYR A 228 16.74 -14.83 1.46
C TYR A 228 15.38 -14.61 0.80
N LEU A 229 14.72 -13.47 1.04
CA LEU A 229 13.39 -13.16 0.49
C LEU A 229 13.40 -12.73 -0.99
N LEU A 230 14.58 -12.48 -1.57
CA LEU A 230 14.72 -12.20 -3.02
C LEU A 230 14.76 -13.46 -3.89
N LYS A 231 14.84 -14.65 -3.29
CA LYS A 231 14.93 -15.95 -3.97
C LYS A 231 13.56 -16.56 -4.17
#